data_AF-A0A4R1ICC1-F1
#
_entry.id   AF-A0A4R1ICC1-F1
#
_cell.length_a   1.000
_cell.length_b   1.000
_cell.length_c   1.000
_cell.angle_alpha   90.00
_cell.angle_beta   90.00
_cell.angle_gamma   90.00
#
_symmetry.space_group_name_H-M   'P 1'
#
loop_
_entity.id
_entity.type
_entity.pdbx_description
1 polymer ?
#
loop_
_entity_poly.entity_id
_entity_poly.type
_entity_poly.pdbx_seq_one_letter_code
_entity_poly.pdbx_strand_id
1 'polypeptide(L)' 'MEIAAKTVPADVYDVSEAQVDQAVAACEGDLRATVRALIVGQVYLQATIQKQVSAGYVRRLPFARLDAVQGK' A
#
# COMPACT_ATOMS: atom_id res chain seq x y z
N MET A 1 -0.98 9.29 -26.23
CA MET A 1 -0.21 9.37 -24.97
C MET A 1 -0.87 8.43 -23.99
N GLU A 2 -0.45 7.16 -24.02
CA GLU A 2 -1.05 6.06 -23.26
C GLU A 2 -0.41 6.04 -21.88
N ILE A 3 -1.17 6.41 -20.85
CA ILE A 3 -0.77 6.20 -19.46
C ILE A 3 -0.95 4.72 -19.17
N ALA A 4 0.08 3.93 -19.48
CA ALA A 4 0.18 2.54 -19.07
C ALA A 4 0.04 2.51 -17.54
N ALA A 5 -1.13 2.06 -17.06
CA ALA A 5 -1.28 1.67 -15.68
C ALA A 5 -0.23 0.58 -15.47
N LYS A 6 0.84 0.90 -14.73
CA LYS A 6 1.88 -0.07 -14.40
C LYS A 6 1.18 -1.20 -13.66
N THR A 7 0.91 -2.29 -14.36
CA THR A 7 0.38 -3.51 -13.78
C THR A 7 1.40 -3.93 -12.75
N VAL A 8 1.03 -3.89 -11.47
CA VAL A 8 1.86 -4.41 -10.40
C VAL A 8 2.05 -5.89 -10.75
N PRO A 9 3.27 -6.36 -11.02
CA PRO A 9 3.45 -7.73 -11.43
C PRO A 9 3.00 -8.64 -10.28
N ALA A 10 2.39 -9.77 -10.64
CA ALA A 10 1.64 -10.61 -9.69
C ALA A 10 2.52 -11.19 -8.56
N ASP A 11 3.83 -11.17 -8.75
CA ASP A 11 4.89 -11.60 -7.84
C ASP A 11 5.25 -10.58 -6.75
N VAL A 12 4.80 -9.33 -6.83
CA VAL A 12 5.11 -8.30 -5.81
C VAL A 12 4.52 -8.63 -4.44
N TYR A 13 3.48 -9.45 -4.41
CA TYR A 13 2.84 -9.91 -3.18
C TYR A 13 3.27 -11.33 -2.77
N ASP A 14 4.23 -11.94 -3.49
CA ASP A 14 4.78 -13.24 -3.13
C ASP A 14 5.79 -13.06 -2.00
N VAL A 15 5.35 -13.39 -0.78
CA VAL A 15 6.18 -13.34 0.43
C VAL A 15 6.67 -14.75 0.68
N SER A 16 7.99 -14.96 0.56
CA SER A 16 8.60 -16.25 0.87
C SER A 16 8.60 -16.54 2.38
N GLU A 17 8.58 -17.82 2.76
CA GLU A 17 8.69 -18.26 4.16
C GLU A 17 9.92 -17.66 4.86
N ALA A 18 11.05 -17.52 4.14
CA ALA A 18 12.26 -16.90 4.68
C ALA A 18 12.06 -15.43 5.07
N GLN A 19 11.23 -14.68 4.35
CA GLN A 19 10.88 -13.30 4.71
C GLN A 19 9.93 -13.25 5.92
N VAL A 20 9.05 -14.24 6.06
CA VAL A 20 8.19 -14.39 7.24
C VAL A 20 9.05 -14.68 8.48
N ASP A 21 9.96 -15.64 8.38
CA ASP A 21 10.89 -15.98 9.46
C ASP A 21 11.75 -14.79 9.86
N GLN A 22 12.22 -14.00 8.89
CA GLN A 22 12.97 -12.79 9.16
C GLN A 22 12.15 -11.73 9.91
N ALA A 23 10.87 -11.55 9.55
CA ALA A 23 9.98 -10.62 10.23
C ALA A 23 9.71 -11.04 11.68
N VAL A 24 9.51 -12.34 11.91
CA VAL A 24 9.32 -12.93 13.25
C VAL A 24 10.60 -12.78 14.08
N ALA A 25 11.77 -13.06 13.49
CA ALA A 25 13.07 -12.90 14.15
C ALA A 25 13.36 -11.45 14.54
N ALA A 26 12.94 -10.47 13.73
CA ALA A 26 13.07 -9.05 14.05
C ALA A 26 12.22 -8.62 15.26
N CYS A 27 11.21 -9.41 15.62
CA CYS A 27 10.37 -9.23 16.81
C CYS A 27 10.68 -10.28 17.90
N GLU A 28 11.91 -10.82 17.92
CA GLU A 28 12.38 -11.77 18.93
C GLU A 28 11.52 -13.05 19.04
N GLY A 29 10.82 -13.43 17.96
CA GLY A 29 9.92 -14.58 17.96
C GLY A 29 8.50 -14.29 18.45
N ASP A 30 8.18 -13.07 18.90
CA ASP A 30 6.82 -12.72 19.33
C ASP A 30 5.92 -12.47 18.11
N LEU A 31 5.05 -13.45 17.83
CA LEU A 31 4.08 -13.38 16.74
C LEU A 31 3.06 -12.24 16.93
N ARG A 32 2.65 -11.91 18.15
CA ARG A 32 1.71 -10.80 18.41
C ARG A 32 2.39 -9.46 18.17
N ALA A 33 3.64 -9.30 18.60
CA ALA A 33 4.44 -8.12 18.32
C ALA A 33 4.68 -7.95 16.81
N THR A 34 5.00 -9.04 16.12
CA THR A 34 5.20 -9.08 14.66
C THR A 34 3.96 -8.61 13.92
N VAL A 35 2.79 -9.20 14.20
CA VAL A 35 1.52 -8.81 13.57
C VAL A 35 1.18 -7.35 13.88
N ARG A 36 1.41 -6.89 15.12
CA ARG A 36 1.19 -5.49 15.48
C ARG A 36 2.09 -4.55 14.68
N ALA A 37 3.37 -4.88 14.51
CA ALA A 37 4.32 -4.09 13.73
C ALA A 37 3.90 -4.00 12.25
N LEU A 38 3.44 -5.11 11.65
CA LEU A 38 2.93 -5.15 10.29
C LEU A 38 1.69 -4.25 10.11
N ILE A 39 0.72 -4.33 11.03
CA ILE A 39 -0.48 -3.48 11.00
C ILE A 39 -0.11 -2.00 11.10
N VAL A 40 0.80 -1.65 12.02
CA VAL A 40 1.28 -0.26 12.18
C VAL A 40 1.98 0.21 10.90
N GLY A 41 2.82 -0.63 10.29
CA GLY A 41 3.49 -0.34 9.03
C GLY A 41 2.49 -0.07 7.90
N GLN A 42 1.46 -0.89 7.77
CA GLN A 42 0.39 -0.71 6.78
C GLN A 42 -0.36 0.62 6.99
N VAL A 43 -0.75 0.94 8.22
CA VAL A 43 -1.45 2.21 8.54
C VAL A 43 -0.56 3.41 8.20
N TYR A 44 0.72 3.35 8.53
CA TYR A 44 1.68 4.40 8.19
C TYR A 44 1.81 4.61 6.68
N LEU A 45 1.94 3.53 5.91
CA LEU A 45 2.02 3.58 4.46
C LEU A 45 0.74 4.17 3.86
N GLN A 46 -0.43 3.72 4.31
CA GLN A 46 -1.71 4.22 3.85
C GLN A 46 -1.86 5.73 4.12
N ALA A 47 -1.53 6.17 5.33
CA ALA A 47 -1.57 7.59 5.70
C ALA A 47 -0.57 8.42 4.87
N THR A 48 0.60 7.87 4.57
CA THR A 48 1.64 8.55 3.77
C THR A 48 1.22 8.66 2.32
N ILE A 49 0.68 7.59 1.72
CA ILE A 49 0.15 7.61 0.35
C ILE A 49 -0.98 8.61 0.23
N GLN A 50 -1.91 8.64 1.18
CA GLN A 50 -3.01 9.62 1.22
C GLN A 50 -2.52 11.07 1.28
N LYS A 51 -1.39 11.33 1.93
CA LYS A 51 -0.76 12.67 1.95
C LYS A 51 -0.02 13.01 0.66
N GLN A 52 0.54 12.01 -0.02
CA GLN A 52 1.32 12.17 -1.25
C GLN A 52 0.46 12.33 -2.51
N VAL A 53 -0.81 11.89 -2.49
CA VAL A 53 -1.77 12.26 -3.54
C VAL A 53 -2.11 13.75 -3.43
N SER A 54 -1.36 14.57 -4.16
CA SER A 54 -1.61 16.02 -4.21
C SER A 54 -3.01 16.36 -4.76
N ALA A 55 -3.53 17.53 -4.41
CA ALA A 55 -4.73 18.09 -5.07
C ALA A 55 -4.56 18.23 -6.60
N GLY A 56 -3.31 18.30 -7.10
CA GLY A 56 -3.00 18.27 -8.52
C GLY A 56 -3.25 16.91 -9.20
N TYR A 57 -3.08 15.79 -8.48
CA TYR A 57 -3.46 14.46 -8.96
C TYR A 57 -4.98 14.35 -9.10
N VAL A 58 -5.72 14.86 -8.11
CA VAL A 58 -7.19 14.95 -8.15
C VAL A 58 -7.65 15.84 -9.31
N ARG A 59 -7.06 17.03 -9.50
CA ARG A 59 -7.43 17.95 -10.60
C ARG A 59 -7.16 17.43 -12.01
N ARG A 60 -6.28 16.43 -12.17
CA ARG A 60 -5.95 15.82 -13.47
C ARG A 60 -6.77 14.57 -13.80
N LEU A 61 -7.61 14.11 -12.88
CA LEU A 61 -8.55 13.05 -13.20
C LEU A 61 -9.64 13.63 -14.12
N PRO A 62 -9.94 13.00 -15.26
CA PRO A 62 -11.11 13.37 -16.06
C PRO A 62 -12.34 13.28 -15.15
N PHE A 63 -13.25 14.25 -15.26
CA PHE A 63 -14.39 14.44 -14.36
C PHE A 63 -15.15 13.14 -14.04
N ALA A 64 -15.34 12.26 -15.03
CA ALA A 64 -15.97 10.94 -14.88
C ALA A 64 -15.29 9.98 -13.86
N ARG A 65 -13.98 10.13 -13.61
CA ARG A 65 -13.26 9.36 -12.57
C ARG A 65 -13.35 10.00 -11.19
N LEU A 66 -13.62 11.30 -11.10
CA LEU A 66 -13.77 11.97 -9.80
C LEU A 66 -15.04 11.50 -9.10
N ASP A 67 -16.13 11.35 -9.86
CA ASP A 67 -17.40 10.83 -9.33
C ASP A 67 -17.25 9.41 -8.75
N ALA A 68 -16.51 8.54 -9.45
CA ALA A 68 -16.23 7.18 -8.99
C ALA A 68 -15.31 7.10 -7.75
N VAL A 69 -14.43 8.10 -7.56
CA VAL A 69 -13.53 8.18 -6.39
C VAL A 69 -14.22 8.85 -5.19
N GLN A 70 -15.16 9.76 -5.43
CA GLN A 70 -15.81 10.53 -4.37
C GLN A 70 -17.07 9.89 -3.79
N GLY A 71 -17.56 8.78 -4.35
CA GLY A 71 -18.63 7.97 -3.73
C GLY A 71 -19.82 8.82 -3.30
N LYS A 72 -20.50 9.44 -4.26
CA LYS A 72 -21.87 9.95 -4.10
C LYS A 72 -22.78 9.28 -5.10
#